data_AF-A0A1V8RTU7-F1
#
_entry.id   AF-A0A1V8RTU7-F1
#
_cell.length_a   1.000
_cell.length_b   1.000
_cell.length_c   1.000
_cell.angle_alpha   90.00
_cell.angle_beta   90.00
_cell.angle_gamma   90.00
#
_symmetry.space_group_name_H-M   'P 1'
#
loop_
_entity.id
_entity.type
_entity.pdbx_description
1 polymer ?
#
loop_
_entity_poly.entity_id
_entity_poly.type
_entity_poly.pdbx_seq_one_letter_code
_entity_poly.pdbx_strand_id
1 'polypeptide(L)' 'MIPVQIIFFITVCLTIVSGLAATTIVMFGDTRRNAGQRTVAEKLAQIALIGAMAITAMLASS' A
#
# COMPACT_ATOMS: atom_id res chain seq x y z
N MET A 1 5.83 -24.26 8.24
CA MET A 1 6.54 -23.21 7.46
C MET A 1 5.54 -22.68 6.45
N ILE A 2 5.21 -21.40 6.48
CA ILE A 2 4.26 -20.82 5.51
C ILE A 2 5.02 -20.68 4.17
N PRO A 3 4.45 -21.14 3.04
CA PRO A 3 5.11 -20.99 1.75
C PRO A 3 5.30 -19.52 1.39
N VAL A 4 6.49 -19.18 0.88
CA VAL A 4 6.86 -17.82 0.48
C VAL A 4 5.88 -17.23 -0.53
N GLN A 5 5.29 -18.08 -1.38
CA GLN A 5 4.24 -17.71 -2.34
C GLN A 5 3.00 -17.10 -1.66
N ILE A 6 2.60 -17.61 -0.50
CA ILE A 6 1.45 -17.07 0.26
C ILE A 6 1.82 -15.69 0.82
N ILE A 7 3.02 -15.54 1.35
CA ILE A 7 3.51 -14.26 1.89
C ILE A 7 3.59 -13.21 0.77
N PHE A 8 4.12 -13.59 -0.38
CA PHE A 8 4.18 -12.73 -1.56
C PHE A 8 2.79 -12.29 -1.99
N PHE A 9 1.85 -13.22 -2.14
CA PHE A 9 0.48 -12.91 -2.57
C PHE A 9 -0.23 -11.96 -1.60
N ILE A 10 -0.14 -12.22 -0.28
CA ILE A 10 -0.72 -11.35 0.74
C ILE A 10 -0.11 -9.94 0.69
N THR A 11 1.21 -9.85 0.53
CA THR A 11 1.93 -8.57 0.44
C THR A 11 1.50 -7.79 -0.80
N VAL A 12 1.35 -8.46 -1.95
CA VAL A 12 0.82 -7.85 -3.19
C VAL A 12 -0.60 -7.33 -2.97
N CYS A 13 -1.50 -8.12 -2.40
CA CYS A 13 -2.88 -7.68 -2.13
C CYS A 13 -2.93 -6.46 -1.19
N LEU A 14 -2.19 -6.49 -0.08
CA LEU A 14 -2.11 -5.36 0.86
C LEU A 14 -1.57 -4.09 0.20
N THR A 15 -0.53 -4.24 -0.64
CA THR A 15 0.07 -3.13 -1.39
C THR A 15 -0.92 -2.49 -2.35
N ILE A 16 -1.64 -3.31 -3.11
CA ILE A 16 -2.63 -2.82 -4.09
C ILE A 16 -3.80 -2.14 -3.38
N VAL A 17 -4.36 -2.75 -2.33
CA VAL A 17 -5.51 -2.21 -1.61
C VAL A 17 -5.15 -0.90 -0.91
N SER A 18 -3.99 -0.82 -0.25
CA SER A 18 -3.54 0.42 0.39
C SER A 18 -3.26 1.53 -0.63
N GLY A 19 -2.65 1.20 -1.77
CA GLY A 19 -2.45 2.16 -2.87
C GLY A 19 -3.77 2.69 -3.44
N LEU A 20 -4.71 1.81 -3.77
CA LEU A 20 -6.06 2.18 -4.25
C LEU A 20 -6.81 3.05 -3.24
N ALA A 21 -6.75 2.69 -1.95
CA ALA A 21 -7.38 3.48 -0.90
C ALA A 21 -6.74 4.88 -0.78
N ALA A 22 -5.41 4.99 -0.85
CA ALA A 22 -4.73 6.28 -0.87
C ALA A 22 -5.15 7.12 -2.09
N THR A 23 -5.13 6.52 -3.30
CA THR A 23 -5.48 7.23 -4.53
C THR A 23 -6.94 7.68 -4.55
N THR A 24 -7.87 6.84 -4.09
CA THR A 24 -9.29 7.21 -4.03
C THR A 24 -9.55 8.33 -3.04
N ILE A 25 -8.91 8.32 -1.86
CA ILE A 25 -9.01 9.42 -0.90
C ILE A 25 -8.45 10.72 -1.48
N VAL A 26 -7.34 10.66 -2.21
CA VAL A 26 -6.74 11.86 -2.81
C VAL A 26 -7.55 12.39 -4.00
N MET A 27 -8.06 11.52 -4.88
CA MET A 27 -8.80 11.92 -6.08
C MET A 27 -10.24 12.32 -5.81
N PHE A 28 -10.94 11.61 -4.92
CA PHE A 28 -12.37 11.82 -4.66
C PHE A 28 -12.65 12.49 -3.31
N GLY A 29 -11.67 12.52 -2.39
CA GLY A 29 -11.82 13.17 -1.09
C GLY A 29 -11.50 14.67 -1.14
N ASP A 30 -12.18 15.45 -0.31
CA ASP A 30 -11.87 16.87 -0.08
C ASP A 30 -10.66 17.03 0.85
N THR A 31 -9.52 16.52 0.40
CA THR A 31 -8.23 16.52 1.11
C THR A 31 -7.67 17.93 1.34
N ARG A 32 -8.22 18.95 0.67
CA ARG A 32 -7.88 20.37 0.93
C ARG A 32 -8.56 20.91 2.18
N ARG A 33 -9.79 20.50 2.49
CA ARG A 33 -10.52 20.94 3.68
C ARG A 33 -10.34 20.02 4.88
N ASN A 34 -9.99 18.75 4.65
CA ASN A 34 -9.91 17.77 5.71
C ASN A 34 -8.48 17.24 5.93
N ALA A 35 -7.77 17.84 6.89
CA ALA A 35 -6.40 17.45 7.26
C ALA A 35 -6.29 15.98 7.67
N GLY A 36 -7.32 15.42 8.30
CA GLY A 36 -7.35 14.00 8.70
C GLY A 36 -7.32 13.06 7.50
N GLN A 37 -8.09 13.35 6.45
CA GLN A 37 -8.09 12.55 5.22
C GLN A 37 -6.73 12.58 4.52
N ARG A 38 -6.06 13.75 4.52
CA ARG A 38 -4.72 13.88 3.98
C ARG A 38 -3.71 13.02 4.74
N THR A 39 -3.72 13.06 6.08
CA THR A 39 -2.83 12.22 6.89
C THR A 39 -3.08 10.74 6.65
N VAL A 40 -4.35 10.31 6.56
CA VAL A 40 -4.68 8.90 6.26
C VAL A 40 -4.18 8.50 4.87
N ALA A 41 -4.38 9.33 3.85
CA ALA A 41 -3.88 9.08 2.50
C ALA A 41 -2.35 8.97 2.45
N GLU A 42 -1.63 9.85 3.16
CA GLU A 42 -0.17 9.81 3.26
C GLU A 42 0.31 8.51 3.92
N LYS A 43 -0.37 8.05 4.98
CA LYS A 43 -0.02 6.79 5.66
C LYS A 43 -0.31 5.56 4.80
N LEU A 44 -1.43 5.55 4.07
CA LEU A 44 -1.75 4.48 3.13
C LEU A 44 -0.76 4.42 1.97
N ALA A 45 -0.34 5.58 1.44
CA ALA A 45 0.71 5.64 0.43
C ALA A 45 2.06 5.14 0.95
N GLN A 46 2.43 5.44 2.20
CA GLN A 46 3.64 4.90 2.83
C GLN A 46 3.58 3.38 2.96
N ILE A 47 2.43 2.81 3.36
CA ILE A 47 2.25 1.36 3.45
C ILE A 47 2.39 0.70 2.07
N ALA A 48 1.77 1.28 1.04
CA ALA A 48 1.90 0.78 -0.33
C ALA A 48 3.35 0.81 -0.81
N LEU A 49 4.12 1.84 -0.47
CA LEU A 49 5.53 1.95 -0.84
C LEU A 49 6.40 0.90 -0.15
N ILE A 50 6.18 0.66 1.15
CA ILE A 50 6.88 -0.39 1.90
C ILE A 50 6.53 -1.77 1.33
N GLY A 51 5.24 -2.00 1.01
CA GLY A 51 4.79 -3.24 0.39
C GLY A 51 5.43 -3.48 -0.98
N ALA A 52 5.54 -2.44 -1.81
CA ALA A 52 6.25 -2.51 -3.08
C ALA A 52 7.74 -2.86 -2.92
N MET A 53 8.41 -2.27 -1.92
CA MET A 53 9.80 -2.62 -1.58
C MET A 53 9.95 -4.08 -1.11
N ALA A 54 9.00 -4.58 -0.33
CA ALA A 54 9.01 -5.96 0.13
C ALA A 54 8.83 -6.93 -1.05
N ILE A 55 7.94 -6.61 -1.99
CA ILE A 55 7.70 -7.39 -3.21
C ILE A 55 8.97 -7.41 -4.07
N THR A 56 9.61 -6.26 -4.31
CA THR A 56 10.84 -6.21 -5.11
C THR A 56 11.99 -6.94 -4.44
N ALA A 57 12.13 -6.85 -3.11
CA ALA A 57 13.13 -7.60 -2.36
C ALA A 57 12.90 -9.12 -2.46
N MET A 58 11.65 -9.58 -2.34
CA MET A 58 11.32 -11.00 -2.51
C MET A 58 11.62 -11.48 -3.92
N LEU A 59 11.31 -10.67 -4.93
CA LEU A 59 11.56 -11.00 -6.34
C LEU A 59 13.06 -10.99 -6.69
N ALA A 60 13.86 -10.16 -6.03
CA ALA A 60 15.32 -10.18 -6.17
C ALA A 60 15.98 -11.37 -5.46
N SER A 61 15.30 -11.97 -4.49
CA SER A 61 15.77 -13.12 -3.72
C SER A 61 15.33 -14.49 -4.28
N SER A 62 14.45 -14.49 -5.29
CA SER A 62 13.95 -15.68 -5.98
C SER A 62 14.75 -15.99 -7.23
#